data_AF-A0A939UKV9-F1
#
_entry.id   AF-A0A939UKV9-F1
#
_cell.length_a   1.000
_cell.length_b   1.000
_cell.length_c   1.000
_cell.angle_alpha   90.00
_cell.angle_beta   90.00
_cell.angle_gamma   90.00
#
_symmetry.space_group_name_H-M   'P 1'
#
loop_
_entity.id
_entity.type
_entity.pdbx_description
1 polymer ?
#
loop_
_entity_poly.entity_id
_entity_poly.type
_entity_poly.pdbx_seq_one_letter_code
_entity_poly.pdbx_strand_id
1 'polypeptide(L)'
;IRQWWNEEKESAAAFFKANGKFFADNGIYENDFAEFTEKTARAILQAAASAKSVWAIHPLQDFLYLQKKYWLDDAKKERVNIPGEVSEFNWTYRMPASVEELADDKNLLDQINFLAKKRN
;
A
#
# COMPACT_ATOMS: atom_id res chain seq x y z
N ILE A 1 1.38 4.17 1.41
CA ILE A 1 0.97 4.57 0.03
C ILE A 1 -0.39 5.30 -0.08
N ARG A 2 -1.36 5.14 0.85
CA ARG A 2 -2.72 5.70 0.70
C ARG A 2 -2.77 7.23 0.59
N GLN A 3 -2.10 7.95 1.51
CA GLN A 3 -2.06 9.42 1.47
C GLN A 3 -1.48 9.93 0.14
N TRP A 4 -0.36 9.34 -0.30
CA TRP A 4 0.27 9.66 -1.59
C TRP A 4 -0.72 9.54 -2.75
N TRP A 5 -1.48 8.45 -2.84
CA TRP A 5 -2.51 8.27 -3.87
C TRP A 5 -3.63 9.33 -3.81
N ASN A 6 -3.98 9.77 -2.61
CA ASN A 6 -5.07 10.71 -2.39
C ASN A 6 -4.67 12.16 -2.65
N GLU A 7 -3.44 12.54 -2.30
CA GLU A 7 -3.01 13.93 -2.27
C GLU A 7 -2.07 14.29 -3.44
N GLU A 8 -1.21 13.37 -3.88
CA GLU A 8 -0.22 13.62 -4.93
C GLU A 8 -0.70 13.09 -6.30
N LYS A 9 -1.88 13.57 -6.73
CA LYS A 9 -2.64 13.02 -7.87
C LYS A 9 -1.85 12.93 -9.18
N GLU A 10 -1.00 13.91 -9.50
CA GLU A 10 -0.18 13.88 -10.72
C GLU A 10 0.81 12.71 -10.71
N SER A 11 1.52 12.53 -9.59
CA SER A 11 2.49 11.44 -9.44
C SER A 11 1.82 10.07 -9.37
N ALA A 12 0.67 9.97 -8.70
CA ALA A 12 -0.16 8.77 -8.68
C ALA A 12 -0.66 8.41 -10.08
N ALA A 13 -1.08 9.40 -10.89
CA ALA A 13 -1.55 9.19 -12.25
C ALA A 13 -0.41 8.74 -13.17
N ALA A 14 0.78 9.32 -13.02
CA ALA A 14 1.97 8.90 -13.73
C ALA A 14 2.33 7.43 -13.39
N PHE A 15 2.30 7.06 -12.11
CA PHE A 15 2.53 5.67 -11.69
C PHE A 15 1.48 4.71 -12.25
N PHE A 16 0.19 5.09 -12.17
CA PHE A 16 -0.92 4.32 -12.73
C PHE A 16 -0.73 4.06 -14.22
N LYS A 17 -0.47 5.11 -15.01
CA LYS A 17 -0.25 5.02 -16.46
C LYS A 17 0.95 4.14 -16.81
N ALA A 18 2.07 4.30 -16.08
CA ALA A 18 3.28 3.51 -16.33
C ALA A 18 3.11 2.02 -15.99
N ASN A 19 2.18 1.68 -15.09
CA ASN A 19 1.97 0.34 -14.55
C ASN A 19 0.58 -0.23 -14.87
N GLY A 20 -0.10 0.30 -15.90
CA GLY A 20 -1.53 0.05 -16.16
C GLY A 20 -1.93 -1.42 -16.22
N LYS A 21 -1.03 -2.31 -16.67
CA LYS A 21 -1.26 -3.76 -16.66
C LYS A 21 -1.62 -4.29 -15.26
N PHE A 22 -0.88 -3.88 -14.22
CA PHE A 22 -1.12 -4.36 -12.86
C PHE A 22 -2.46 -3.86 -12.31
N PHE A 23 -2.85 -2.64 -12.67
CA PHE A 23 -4.14 -2.10 -12.28
C PHE A 23 -5.30 -2.82 -13.00
N ALA A 24 -5.17 -3.05 -14.31
CA ALA A 24 -6.14 -3.82 -15.08
C ALA A 24 -6.28 -5.27 -14.58
N ASP A 25 -5.19 -5.94 -14.22
CA ASP A 25 -5.20 -7.29 -13.62
C ASP A 25 -5.94 -7.33 -12.25
N ASN A 26 -6.12 -6.18 -11.60
CA ASN A 26 -6.93 -6.02 -10.38
C ASN A 26 -8.31 -5.39 -10.65
N GLY A 27 -8.70 -5.21 -11.92
CA GLY A 27 -9.98 -4.65 -12.33
C GLY A 27 -10.13 -3.16 -12.05
N ILE A 28 -9.04 -2.40 -12.14
CA ILE A 28 -9.02 -0.93 -12.01
C ILE A 28 -8.71 -0.32 -13.37
N TYR A 29 -9.61 0.52 -13.87
CA TYR A 29 -9.49 1.24 -15.13
C TYR A 29 -9.46 2.76 -14.89
N GLU A 30 -9.34 3.55 -15.96
CA GLU A 30 -9.16 5.01 -15.85
C GLU A 30 -10.24 5.72 -15.03
N ASN A 31 -11.50 5.29 -15.15
CA ASN A 31 -12.61 5.84 -14.36
C ASN A 31 -12.54 5.51 -12.87
N ASP A 32 -11.80 4.46 -12.50
CA ASP A 32 -11.65 3.99 -11.11
C ASP A 32 -10.47 4.64 -10.39
N PHE A 33 -9.62 5.40 -11.10
CA PHE A 33 -8.38 5.99 -10.56
C PHE A 33 -8.62 6.97 -9.38
N ALA A 34 -9.84 7.50 -9.24
CA ALA A 34 -10.16 8.52 -8.23
C ALA A 34 -10.03 8.01 -6.77
N GLU A 35 -10.43 6.77 -6.49
CA GLU A 35 -10.51 6.23 -5.11
C GLU A 35 -9.36 5.26 -4.80
N PHE A 36 -8.75 5.42 -3.62
CA PHE A 36 -7.84 4.41 -3.09
C PHE A 36 -8.62 3.25 -2.46
N THR A 37 -8.42 2.04 -2.98
CA THR A 37 -9.05 0.81 -2.49
C THR A 37 -8.01 -0.26 -2.15
N GLU A 38 -8.42 -1.36 -1.54
CA GLU A 38 -7.53 -2.52 -1.31
C GLU A 38 -6.97 -3.07 -2.64
N LYS A 39 -7.76 -3.00 -3.72
CA LYS A 39 -7.31 -3.35 -5.07
C LYS A 39 -6.22 -2.40 -5.55
N THR A 40 -6.34 -1.11 -5.25
CA THR A 40 -5.34 -0.09 -5.58
C THR A 40 -4.02 -0.39 -4.88
N ALA A 41 -4.08 -0.68 -3.57
CA ALA A 41 -2.92 -1.11 -2.79
C ALA A 41 -2.26 -2.36 -3.38
N ARG A 42 -3.07 -3.38 -3.69
CA ARG A 42 -2.62 -4.63 -4.29
C ARG A 42 -1.94 -4.40 -5.64
N ALA A 43 -2.48 -3.55 -6.51
CA ALA A 43 -1.88 -3.23 -7.81
C ALA A 43 -0.53 -2.51 -7.68
N ILE A 44 -0.42 -1.53 -6.76
CA ILE A 44 0.83 -0.82 -6.48
C ILE A 44 1.90 -1.80 -5.99
N LEU A 45 1.55 -2.66 -5.03
CA LEU A 45 2.45 -3.66 -4.49
C LEU A 45 2.86 -4.71 -5.53
N GLN A 46 1.95 -5.13 -6.41
CA GLN A 46 2.28 -6.04 -7.52
C GLN A 46 3.28 -5.41 -8.49
N ALA A 47 3.10 -4.14 -8.84
CA ALA A 47 4.02 -3.41 -9.70
C ALA A 47 5.42 -3.33 -9.07
N ALA A 48 5.50 -2.96 -7.79
CA ALA A 48 6.76 -2.92 -7.06
C ALA A 48 7.42 -4.30 -6.94
N ALA A 49 6.65 -5.35 -6.64
CA ALA A 49 7.14 -6.72 -6.57
C ALA A 49 7.62 -7.25 -7.94
N SER A 50 7.09 -6.77 -9.05
CA SER A 50 7.49 -7.26 -10.38
C SER A 50 8.79 -6.61 -10.91
N ALA A 51 9.40 -5.68 -10.16
CA ALA A 51 10.66 -5.05 -10.54
C ALA A 51 11.85 -6.03 -10.49
N LYS A 52 12.85 -5.85 -11.36
CA LYS A 52 14.08 -6.68 -11.39
C LYS A 52 15.08 -6.37 -10.27
N SER A 53 14.70 -5.58 -9.28
CA SER A 53 15.52 -5.30 -8.09
C SER A 53 15.86 -6.61 -7.39
N VAL A 54 17.03 -6.73 -6.77
CA VAL A 54 17.36 -7.96 -6.00
C VAL A 54 16.53 -8.00 -4.71
N TRP A 55 16.31 -6.85 -4.08
CA TRP A 55 15.61 -6.72 -2.80
C TRP A 55 14.30 -5.96 -3.01
N ALA A 56 13.23 -6.42 -2.36
CA ALA A 56 11.95 -5.73 -2.29
C ALA A 56 11.57 -5.62 -0.81
N ILE A 57 11.69 -4.42 -0.25
CA ILE A 57 11.40 -4.14 1.15
C ILE A 57 10.21 -3.20 1.18
N HIS A 58 9.11 -3.66 1.76
CA HIS A 58 7.91 -2.87 1.93
C HIS A 58 7.80 -2.41 3.39
N PRO A 59 7.45 -1.14 3.64
CA PRO A 59 6.89 -0.74 4.93
C PRO A 59 5.69 -1.63 5.26
N LEU A 60 5.57 -2.07 6.51
CA LEU A 60 4.48 -2.96 6.93
C LEU A 60 3.11 -2.34 6.67
N GLN A 61 2.98 -1.02 6.83
CA GLN A 61 1.73 -0.30 6.56
C GLN A 61 1.22 -0.54 5.13
N ASP A 62 2.11 -0.74 4.17
CA ASP A 62 1.69 -0.96 2.80
C ASP A 62 0.96 -2.31 2.64
N PHE A 63 1.36 -3.34 3.38
CA PHE A 63 0.61 -4.59 3.44
C PHE A 63 -0.73 -4.46 4.18
N LEU A 64 -0.79 -3.62 5.22
CA LEU A 64 -2.05 -3.39 5.95
C LEU A 64 -3.13 -2.78 5.04
N TYR A 65 -2.76 -2.08 3.97
CA TYR A 65 -3.74 -1.57 3.00
C TYR A 65 -4.47 -2.65 2.19
N LEU A 66 -4.00 -3.89 2.22
CA LEU A 66 -4.66 -5.02 1.55
C LEU A 66 -5.99 -5.41 2.22
N GLN A 67 -6.26 -4.93 3.43
CA GLN A 67 -7.55 -5.10 4.10
C GLN A 67 -8.00 -3.82 4.84
N LYS A 68 -9.18 -3.31 4.51
CA LYS A 68 -9.75 -2.07 5.08
C LYS A 68 -9.83 -2.06 6.60
N LYS A 69 -9.97 -3.22 7.24
CA LYS A 69 -10.03 -3.34 8.72
C LYS A 69 -8.76 -2.85 9.44
N TYR A 70 -7.62 -2.77 8.75
CA TYR A 70 -6.36 -2.26 9.30
C TYR A 70 -6.07 -0.80 8.92
N TRP A 71 -7.00 -0.12 8.26
CA TRP A 71 -6.81 1.28 7.89
C TRP A 71 -7.13 2.15 9.09
N LEU A 72 -6.42 3.26 9.24
CA LEU A 72 -6.85 4.31 10.17
C LEU A 72 -7.91 5.18 9.49
N ASP A 73 -8.70 5.90 10.27
CA ASP A 73 -9.72 6.80 9.71
C ASP A 73 -9.10 7.86 8.78
N ASP A 74 -7.89 8.33 9.12
CA ASP A 74 -7.15 9.35 8.38
C ASP A 74 -5.84 8.78 7.82
N ALA A 75 -5.64 8.93 6.51
CA ALA A 75 -4.45 8.45 5.81
C ALA A 75 -3.17 9.13 6.30
N LYS A 76 -3.27 10.37 6.80
CA LYS A 76 -2.13 11.12 7.34
C LYS A 76 -1.59 10.47 8.60
N LYS A 77 -2.45 9.84 9.40
CA LYS A 77 -2.06 9.16 10.66
C LYS A 77 -1.30 7.86 10.44
N GLU A 78 -1.23 7.36 9.21
CA GLU A 78 -0.54 6.12 8.85
C GLU A 78 0.96 6.36 8.54
N ARG A 79 1.37 7.63 8.43
CA ARG A 79 2.79 7.99 8.30
C ARG A 79 3.53 7.76 9.62
N VAL A 80 4.75 7.24 9.51
CA VAL A 80 5.69 7.20 10.65
C VAL A 80 6.40 8.54 10.82
N ASN A 81 6.64 9.28 9.73
CA ASN A 81 7.40 10.53 9.74
C ASN A 81 6.97 11.50 8.62
N ILE A 82 7.02 12.79 8.91
CA ILE A 82 6.93 13.92 7.97
C ILE A 82 8.26 14.67 8.02
N PRO A 83 9.11 14.54 6.98
CA PRO A 83 10.40 15.21 6.94
C PRO A 83 10.29 16.74 7.04
N GLY A 84 11.22 17.37 7.75
CA GLY A 84 11.25 18.82 7.91
C GLY A 84 10.28 19.38 8.96
N GLU A 85 9.49 18.51 9.60
CA GLU A 85 8.57 18.87 10.68
C GLU A 85 9.11 18.35 12.02
N VAL A 86 9.21 19.24 13.01
CA VAL A 86 9.41 18.84 14.42
C VAL A 86 8.05 18.89 15.09
N SER A 87 7.42 17.74 15.25
CA SER A 87 6.09 17.63 15.87
C SER A 87 5.95 16.40 16.74
N GLU A 88 4.99 16.43 17.67
CA GLU A 88 4.62 15.30 18.52
C GLU A 88 4.04 14.12 17.75
N PHE A 89 3.73 14.31 16.47
CA PHE A 89 3.21 13.27 15.59
C PHE A 89 4.30 12.28 15.13
N ASN A 90 5.49 12.78 14.77
CA ASN A 90 6.54 11.95 14.19
C ASN A 90 7.00 10.85 15.16
N TRP A 91 7.26 9.66 14.63
CA TRP A 91 7.74 8.47 15.36
C TRP A 91 6.76 7.87 16.38
N THR A 92 5.49 8.29 16.36
CA THR A 92 4.47 7.79 17.29
C THR A 92 3.56 6.71 16.70
N TYR A 93 3.61 6.46 15.39
CA TYR A 93 2.77 5.45 14.74
C TYR A 93 2.88 4.08 15.43
N ARG A 94 1.73 3.44 15.60
CA ARG A 94 1.56 2.06 16.05
C ARG A 94 0.61 1.36 15.10
N MET A 95 0.87 0.09 14.84
CA MET A 95 -0.04 -0.73 14.05
C MET A 95 -1.40 -0.82 14.75
N PRO A 96 -2.52 -0.83 14.02
CA PRO A 96 -3.85 -0.98 14.61
C PRO A 96 -4.18 -2.44 14.97
N ALA A 97 -3.16 -3.30 15.06
CA ALA A 97 -3.26 -4.71 15.37
C ALA A 97 -1.98 -5.18 16.09
N SER A 98 -2.14 -6.20 16.93
CA SER A 98 -1.04 -6.97 17.50
C SER A 98 -0.34 -7.83 16.46
N VAL A 99 0.86 -8.31 16.79
CA VAL A 99 1.62 -9.20 15.89
C VAL A 99 0.90 -10.54 15.75
N GLU A 100 0.29 -11.03 16.82
CA GLU A 100 -0.49 -12.26 16.88
C GLU A 100 -1.72 -12.17 15.96
N GLU A 101 -2.48 -11.08 16.01
CA GLU A 101 -3.62 -10.86 15.12
C GLU A 101 -3.22 -10.82 13.64
N LEU A 102 -2.04 -10.25 13.32
CA LEU A 102 -1.52 -10.22 11.96
C LEU A 102 -1.04 -11.61 11.50
N ALA A 103 -0.42 -12.38 12.40
CA ALA A 103 0.05 -13.74 12.13
C ALA A 103 -1.10 -14.73 11.94
N ASP A 104 -2.25 -14.49 12.59
CA ASP A 104 -3.44 -15.33 12.46
C ASP A 104 -4.35 -14.92 11.26
N ASP A 105 -4.12 -13.76 10.65
CA ASP A 105 -4.88 -13.30 9.48
C ASP A 105 -4.45 -13.99 8.18
N LYS A 106 -5.05 -15.16 7.93
CA LYS A 106 -4.83 -15.95 6.72
C LYS A 106 -5.07 -15.18 5.42
N ASN A 107 -6.06 -14.28 5.38
CA ASN A 107 -6.33 -13.50 4.17
C ASN A 107 -5.19 -12.53 3.89
N LEU A 108 -4.68 -11.83 4.92
CA LEU A 108 -3.54 -10.94 4.78
C LEU A 108 -2.31 -11.72 4.31
N LEU A 109 -2.02 -12.84 4.97
CA LEU A 109 -0.89 -13.71 4.63
C LEU A 109 -0.99 -14.25 3.20
N ASP A 110 -2.17 -14.66 2.74
CA ASP A 110 -2.37 -15.15 1.37
C ASP A 110 -2.12 -14.06 0.33
N GLN A 111 -2.57 -12.82 0.59
CA GLN A 111 -2.29 -11.69 -0.28
C GLN A 111 -0.78 -11.36 -0.32
N ILE A 112 -0.10 -11.36 0.84
CA ILE A 112 1.36 -11.13 0.91
C ILE A 112 2.12 -12.25 0.19
N ASN A 113 1.74 -13.51 0.41
CA ASN A 113 2.34 -14.66 -0.28
C ASN A 113 2.11 -14.60 -1.79
N PHE A 114 0.93 -14.16 -2.24
CA PHE A 114 0.66 -13.91 -3.64
C PHE A 114 1.63 -12.88 -4.23
N LEU A 115 1.88 -11.77 -3.52
CA LEU A 115 2.82 -10.73 -3.94
C LEU A 115 4.27 -11.23 -3.96
N ALA A 116 4.68 -11.98 -2.93
CA ALA A 116 6.02 -12.56 -2.84
C ALA A 116 6.31 -13.50 -4.03
N LYS A 117 5.34 -14.32 -4.44
CA LYS A 117 5.46 -15.21 -5.61
C LYS A 117 5.59 -14.49 -6.96
N LYS A 118 5.37 -13.17 -7.02
CA LYS A 118 5.60 -12.37 -8.23
C LYS A 118 7.06 -11.96 -8.43
N ARG A 119 7.91 -12.16 -7.42
CA ARG A 119 9.32 -11.77 -7.40
C ARG A 119 10.26 -12.71 -8.19
N ASN A 120 9.71 -13.70 -8.91
CA ASN A 120 10.30 -14.94 -9.46
C ASN A 120 10.08 -16.16 -8.58
#